data_AF-A0A401AKL0-F1
#
_entry.id   AF-A0A401AKL0-F1
#
_cell.length_a   1.000
_cell.length_b   1.000
_cell.length_c   1.000
_cell.angle_alpha   90.00
_cell.angle_beta   90.00
_cell.angle_gamma   90.00
#
_symmetry.space_group_name_H-M   'P 1'
#
loop_
_entity.id
_entity.type
_entity.pdbx_description
1 polymer ?
#
loop_
_entity_poly.entity_id
_entity_poly.type
_entity_poly.pdbx_seq_one_letter_code
_entity_poly.pdbx_strand_id
1 'polypeptide(L)'
;MKFERHHRILKELSISGVVKVSNLAKSLKVTKETIRSDLNELAGQGYLTRCHGGAFITLDSLDNVAKNEIAYVLEKYESAQKIKKGLSAMKNNVCVIGSFNVDIISYLPRLPSTGESLLADKFIFSPGGKGCNQALAASYADSDVHFITKVGSDHFSDYAINFINSSKIHKSIIYQTKETQTGTATIMVNGDTGDNVIAIYPGANMTISPDEITIQKEAIVHSDIVLVQLETNYEALQQTIRLAQKNDIPVIINPAPYNDMVNTIIDNIDYITPNETEAGLLANMAVNDIESAKCAAKIIHQKGVKNTIITLGSKGSLAYDGTQFIYSPAFPAVVKNTAGAGDAFNGALASGLAKGKSLASALCYASAFASLAVETPNASDMPENDSVLHRIQGSHYKQTISTH
;
A
#
# COMPACT_ATOMS: atom_id res chain seq x y z
N MET A 1 -24.19 22.05 -19.36
CA MET A 1 -25.50 22.74 -19.56
C MET A 1 -26.54 21.88 -20.30
N LYS A 2 -26.32 21.42 -21.54
CA LYS A 2 -27.32 20.62 -22.28
C LYS A 2 -27.58 19.24 -21.66
N PHE A 3 -26.51 18.50 -21.35
CA PHE A 3 -26.59 17.19 -20.71
C PHE A 3 -27.30 17.21 -19.35
N GLU A 4 -26.97 18.18 -18.48
CA GLU A 4 -27.68 18.38 -17.20
C GLU A 4 -29.16 18.72 -17.38
N ARG A 5 -29.51 19.41 -18.47
CA ARG A 5 -30.89 19.75 -18.80
C ARG A 5 -31.67 18.52 -19.26
N HIS A 6 -31.05 17.66 -20.07
CA HIS A 6 -31.63 16.37 -20.48
C HIS A 6 -31.89 15.46 -19.29
N HIS A 7 -30.92 15.31 -18.38
CA HIS A 7 -31.12 14.53 -17.15
C HIS A 7 -32.28 15.07 -16.30
N ARG A 8 -32.35 16.39 -16.08
CA ARG A 8 -33.48 16.98 -15.32
C ARG A 8 -34.84 16.70 -15.96
N ILE A 9 -34.91 16.73 -17.29
CA ILE A 9 -36.13 16.39 -18.04
C ILE A 9 -36.51 14.92 -17.81
N LEU A 10 -35.54 14.00 -17.92
CA LEU A 10 -35.77 12.57 -17.74
C LEU A 10 -36.15 12.22 -16.29
N LYS A 11 -35.54 12.87 -15.31
CA LYS A 11 -35.93 12.76 -13.90
C LYS A 11 -37.34 13.27 -13.62
N GLU A 12 -37.72 14.41 -14.19
CA GLU A 12 -39.08 14.93 -14.01
C GLU A 12 -40.11 14.03 -14.68
N LEU A 13 -39.76 13.46 -15.84
CA LEU A 13 -40.55 12.44 -16.52
C LEU A 13 -40.66 11.12 -15.74
N SER A 14 -39.59 10.63 -15.11
CA SER A 14 -39.65 9.38 -14.33
C SER A 14 -40.53 9.50 -13.09
N ILE A 15 -40.62 10.71 -12.51
CA ILE A 15 -41.45 11.00 -11.35
C ILE A 15 -42.92 11.21 -11.74
N SER A 16 -43.17 12.00 -12.78
CA SER A 16 -44.51 12.48 -13.12
C SER A 16 -45.18 11.73 -14.28
N GLY A 17 -44.42 10.92 -15.02
CA GLY A 17 -44.85 10.23 -16.24
C GLY A 17 -45.02 11.13 -17.47
N VAL A 18 -45.19 12.44 -17.28
CA VAL A 18 -45.47 13.41 -18.35
C VAL A 18 -44.94 14.80 -18.02
N VAL A 19 -44.40 15.51 -19.01
CA VAL A 19 -43.89 16.88 -18.85
C VAL A 19 -44.44 17.83 -19.89
N LYS A 20 -44.61 19.10 -19.49
CA LYS A 20 -45.06 20.19 -20.38
C LYS A 20 -43.89 21.11 -20.71
N VAL A 21 -43.77 21.49 -21.98
CA VAL A 21 -42.72 22.40 -22.49
C VAL A 21 -42.73 23.73 -21.72
N SER A 22 -43.92 24.27 -21.42
CA SER A 22 -44.05 25.53 -20.68
C SER A 22 -43.51 25.48 -19.26
N ASN A 23 -43.64 24.32 -18.60
CA ASN A 23 -43.22 24.14 -17.21
C ASN A 23 -41.72 23.96 -17.15
N LEU A 24 -41.18 23.09 -18.02
CA LEU A 24 -39.74 22.88 -18.18
C LEU A 24 -39.00 24.17 -18.57
N ALA A 25 -39.56 24.97 -19.48
CA ALA A 25 -38.95 26.23 -19.88
C ALA A 25 -38.82 27.22 -18.70
N LYS A 26 -39.86 27.28 -17.85
CA LYS A 26 -39.85 28.10 -16.63
C LYS A 26 -38.89 27.55 -15.57
N SER A 27 -38.95 26.24 -15.28
CA SER A 27 -38.12 25.63 -14.22
C SER A 27 -36.63 25.63 -14.57
N LEU A 28 -36.31 25.41 -15.83
CA LEU A 28 -34.93 25.37 -16.34
C LEU A 28 -34.43 26.73 -16.83
N LYS A 29 -35.28 27.77 -16.77
CA LYS A 29 -34.97 29.16 -17.17
C LYS A 29 -34.42 29.26 -18.60
N VAL A 30 -35.05 28.58 -19.56
CA VAL A 30 -34.69 28.59 -20.99
C VAL A 30 -35.92 28.83 -21.87
N THR A 31 -35.72 29.07 -23.16
CA THR A 31 -36.85 29.27 -24.10
C THR A 31 -37.62 27.98 -24.34
N LYS A 32 -38.88 28.10 -24.78
CA LYS A 32 -39.72 26.93 -25.13
C LYS A 32 -39.14 26.19 -26.33
N GLU A 33 -38.50 26.91 -27.25
CA GLU A 33 -37.85 26.38 -28.45
C GLU A 33 -36.67 25.48 -28.07
N THR A 34 -35.86 25.88 -27.07
CA THR A 34 -34.78 25.04 -26.52
C THR A 34 -35.32 23.73 -25.94
N ILE A 35 -36.37 23.80 -25.10
CA ILE A 35 -36.97 22.59 -24.53
C ILE A 35 -37.57 21.69 -25.60
N ARG A 36 -38.20 22.26 -26.64
CA ARG A 36 -38.72 21.47 -27.76
C ARG A 36 -37.60 20.76 -28.52
N SER A 37 -36.44 21.39 -28.68
CA SER A 37 -35.27 20.78 -29.30
C SER A 37 -34.76 19.60 -28.47
N ASP A 38 -34.57 19.80 -27.17
CA ASP A 38 -34.09 18.75 -26.26
C ASP A 38 -35.03 17.54 -26.20
N LEU A 39 -36.33 17.78 -26.10
CA LEU A 39 -37.33 16.72 -26.09
C LEU A 39 -37.36 15.97 -27.44
N ASN A 40 -37.04 16.61 -28.57
CA ASN A 40 -36.96 15.90 -29.86
C ASN A 40 -35.74 14.96 -29.91
N GLU A 41 -34.61 15.40 -29.36
CA GLU A 41 -33.38 14.61 -29.32
C GLU A 41 -33.51 13.41 -28.39
N LEU A 42 -34.07 13.61 -27.19
CA LEU A 42 -34.36 12.52 -26.25
C LEU A 42 -35.37 11.52 -26.81
N ALA A 43 -36.35 12.00 -27.60
CA ALA A 43 -37.27 11.13 -28.34
C ALA A 43 -36.54 10.30 -29.40
N GLY A 44 -35.64 10.92 -30.16
CA GLY A 44 -34.83 10.24 -31.18
C GLY A 44 -33.90 9.17 -30.60
N GLN A 45 -33.55 9.29 -29.32
CA GLN A 45 -32.74 8.32 -28.58
C GLN A 45 -33.59 7.26 -27.84
N GLY A 46 -34.92 7.31 -27.96
CA GLY A 46 -35.82 6.30 -27.38
C GLY A 46 -36.07 6.44 -25.87
N TYR A 47 -35.75 7.60 -25.28
CA TYR A 47 -35.99 7.84 -23.84
C TYR A 47 -37.42 8.31 -23.52
N LEU A 48 -38.16 8.81 -24.51
CA LEU A 48 -39.51 9.35 -24.32
C LEU A 48 -40.31 9.40 -25.62
N THR A 49 -41.60 9.68 -25.52
CA THR A 49 -42.50 9.92 -26.67
C THR A 49 -43.01 11.36 -26.68
N ARG A 50 -43.03 11.99 -27.87
CA ARG A 50 -43.50 13.37 -28.05
C ARG A 50 -45.01 13.45 -28.14
N CYS A 51 -45.59 14.49 -27.53
CA CYS A 51 -46.99 14.86 -27.71
C CYS A 51 -47.13 16.38 -27.92
N HIS A 52 -48.34 16.84 -28.26
CA HIS A 52 -48.58 18.26 -28.48
C HIS A 52 -48.34 19.06 -27.18
N GLY A 53 -47.33 19.92 -27.18
CA GLY A 53 -46.98 20.77 -26.03
C GLY A 53 -46.13 20.10 -24.93
N GLY A 54 -45.69 18.85 -25.11
CA GLY A 54 -44.99 18.09 -24.07
C GLY A 54 -44.36 16.77 -24.54
N ALA A 55 -44.08 15.91 -23.57
CA ALA A 55 -43.57 14.56 -23.76
C ALA A 55 -44.04 13.66 -22.60
N PHE A 56 -44.09 12.35 -22.83
CA PHE A 56 -44.43 11.34 -21.82
C PHE A 56 -43.55 10.09 -21.97
N ILE A 57 -43.47 9.27 -20.92
CA ILE A 57 -42.75 7.98 -20.94
C ILE A 57 -43.74 6.85 -21.25
N THR A 58 -43.31 5.90 -22.08
CA THR A 58 -43.96 4.61 -22.31
C THR A 58 -43.20 3.50 -21.57
N LEU A 59 -43.84 2.34 -21.36
CA LEU A 59 -43.22 1.18 -20.70
C LEU A 59 -41.84 0.83 -21.29
N ASP A 60 -41.72 0.80 -22.61
CA ASP A 60 -40.48 0.46 -23.31
C ASP A 60 -39.34 1.47 -23.09
N SER A 61 -39.67 2.71 -22.71
CA SER A 61 -38.68 3.78 -22.46
C SER A 61 -38.17 3.84 -21.02
N LEU A 62 -38.83 3.17 -20.07
CA LEU A 62 -38.49 3.20 -18.64
C LEU A 62 -37.07 2.71 -18.35
N ASP A 63 -36.66 1.60 -18.96
CA ASP A 63 -35.33 1.01 -18.76
C ASP A 63 -34.21 1.93 -19.24
N ASN A 64 -34.42 2.62 -20.37
CA ASN A 64 -33.46 3.56 -20.92
C ASN A 64 -33.33 4.80 -20.03
N VAL A 65 -34.45 5.30 -19.50
CA VAL A 65 -34.45 6.42 -18.55
C VAL A 65 -33.69 6.05 -17.26
N ALA A 66 -33.95 4.86 -16.70
CA ALA A 66 -33.26 4.39 -15.50
C ALA A 66 -31.73 4.25 -15.71
N LYS A 67 -31.31 3.70 -16.85
CA LYS A 67 -29.88 3.60 -17.21
C LYS A 67 -29.20 4.97 -17.31
N ASN A 68 -29.87 5.94 -17.91
CA ASN A 68 -29.32 7.28 -18.06
C ASN A 68 -29.23 8.06 -16.73
N GLU A 69 -30.18 7.86 -15.81
CA GLU A 69 -30.10 8.41 -14.44
C GLU A 69 -28.87 7.85 -13.69
N ILE A 70 -28.61 6.54 -13.80
CA ILE A 70 -27.44 5.89 -13.20
C ILE A 70 -26.15 6.43 -13.81
N ALA A 71 -26.07 6.52 -15.14
CA ALA A 71 -24.89 7.04 -15.84
C ALA A 71 -24.56 8.49 -15.42
N TYR A 72 -25.57 9.35 -15.29
CA TYR A 72 -25.37 10.73 -14.84
C TYR A 72 -24.79 10.82 -13.41
N VAL A 73 -25.22 9.95 -12.50
CA VAL A 73 -24.69 9.90 -11.13
C VAL A 73 -23.21 9.47 -11.13
N LEU A 74 -22.85 8.48 -11.95
CA LEU A 74 -21.47 8.03 -12.10
C LEU A 74 -20.58 9.12 -12.71
N GLU A 75 -21.03 9.82 -13.75
CA GLU A 75 -20.28 10.94 -14.35
C GLU A 75 -20.11 12.12 -13.38
N LYS A 76 -21.12 12.43 -12.57
CA LYS A 76 -21.01 13.45 -11.49
C LYS A 76 -20.04 13.00 -10.41
N TYR A 77 -20.02 11.71 -10.07
CA TYR A 77 -19.08 11.14 -9.11
C TYR A 77 -17.64 11.23 -9.64
N GLU A 78 -17.39 10.83 -10.88
CA GLU A 78 -16.08 10.98 -11.54
C GLU A 78 -15.66 12.44 -11.72
N SER A 79 -16.61 13.33 -12.05
CA SER A 79 -16.34 14.77 -12.17
C SER A 79 -16.02 15.40 -10.81
N ALA A 80 -16.72 14.98 -9.75
CA ALA A 80 -16.42 15.38 -8.37
C ALA A 80 -15.05 14.84 -7.91
N GLN A 81 -14.67 13.63 -8.33
CA GLN A 81 -13.32 13.08 -8.13
C GLN A 81 -12.26 13.85 -8.94
N LYS A 82 -12.56 14.26 -10.19
CA LYS A 82 -11.66 15.09 -11.01
C LYS A 82 -11.46 16.50 -10.46
N ILE A 83 -12.51 17.13 -9.92
CA ILE A 83 -12.42 18.45 -9.27
C ILE A 83 -11.57 18.36 -7.98
N LYS A 84 -11.63 17.22 -7.25
CA LYS A 84 -10.71 16.94 -6.14
C LYS A 84 -9.25 16.72 -6.60
N LYS A 85 -9.02 16.22 -7.82
CA LYS A 85 -7.68 16.00 -8.42
C LYS A 85 -6.99 17.27 -8.94
N GLY A 86 -7.62 18.45 -8.84
CA GLY A 86 -7.10 19.73 -9.37
C GLY A 86 -6.22 20.57 -8.45
N LEU A 87 -5.92 20.12 -7.22
CA LEU A 87 -4.88 20.71 -6.37
C LEU A 87 -3.58 19.93 -6.61
N SER A 88 -2.46 20.64 -6.81
CA SER A 88 -1.11 20.16 -7.20
C SER A 88 -0.82 18.68 -6.96
N ALA A 89 -0.25 17.97 -7.95
CA ALA A 89 0.30 16.62 -7.79
C ALA A 89 1.18 16.57 -6.53
N MET A 90 0.63 16.04 -5.44
CA MET A 90 1.35 15.91 -4.19
C MET A 90 2.41 14.83 -4.37
N LYS A 91 3.64 15.12 -3.92
CA LYS A 91 4.69 14.14 -3.70
C LYS A 91 4.14 12.98 -2.87
N ASN A 92 4.10 11.78 -3.44
CA ASN A 92 3.71 10.55 -2.74
C ASN A 92 4.18 9.28 -3.47
N ASN A 93 5.20 9.38 -4.33
CA ASN A 93 5.73 8.25 -5.08
C ASN A 93 6.69 7.43 -4.22
N VAL A 94 6.42 6.15 -4.04
CA VAL A 94 7.30 5.21 -3.34
C VAL A 94 7.79 4.17 -4.32
N CYS A 95 9.10 4.06 -4.51
CA CYS A 95 9.71 2.99 -5.29
C CYS A 95 10.16 1.87 -4.35
N VAL A 96 9.58 0.68 -4.49
CA VAL A 96 9.94 -0.49 -3.69
C VAL A 96 10.69 -1.47 -4.57
N ILE A 97 11.92 -1.81 -4.20
CA ILE A 97 12.69 -2.90 -4.83
C ILE A 97 12.77 -3.99 -3.79
N GLY A 98 12.21 -5.16 -4.08
CA GLY A 98 12.17 -6.20 -3.05
C GLY A 98 11.62 -7.54 -3.52
N SER A 99 11.52 -8.42 -2.55
CA SER A 99 11.13 -9.81 -2.74
C SER A 99 9.64 -9.99 -2.98
N PHE A 100 9.32 -11.06 -3.71
CA PHE A 100 8.03 -11.74 -3.64
C PHE A 100 8.28 -13.18 -3.23
N ASN A 101 7.51 -13.67 -2.26
CA ASN A 101 7.49 -15.08 -1.89
C ASN A 101 6.07 -15.63 -1.98
N VAL A 102 5.96 -16.92 -2.30
CA VAL A 102 4.76 -17.69 -1.98
C VAL A 102 4.94 -18.31 -0.60
N ASP A 103 4.10 -17.89 0.34
CA ASP A 103 4.05 -18.45 1.68
C ASP A 103 3.22 -19.73 1.65
N ILE A 104 3.86 -20.85 1.97
CA ILE A 104 3.30 -22.20 1.99
C ILE A 104 3.06 -22.59 3.45
N ILE A 105 1.83 -22.43 3.92
CA ILE A 105 1.51 -22.48 5.34
C ILE A 105 0.77 -23.78 5.67
N SER A 106 1.33 -24.56 6.60
CA SER A 106 0.72 -25.76 7.17
C SER A 106 0.36 -25.50 8.63
N TYR A 107 -0.92 -25.60 8.98
CA TYR A 107 -1.39 -25.56 10.37
C TYR A 107 -1.39 -26.98 10.92
N LEU A 108 -0.67 -27.18 12.01
CA LEU A 108 -0.43 -28.47 12.66
C LEU A 108 -0.94 -28.41 14.10
N PRO A 109 -1.37 -29.54 14.69
CA PRO A 109 -1.77 -29.57 16.11
C PRO A 109 -0.62 -29.15 17.05
N ARG A 110 0.62 -29.36 16.63
CA ARG A 110 1.84 -28.81 17.23
C ARG A 110 2.97 -28.82 16.21
N LEU A 111 4.09 -28.17 16.51
CA LEU A 111 5.29 -28.28 15.69
C LEU A 111 5.88 -29.70 15.76
N PRO A 112 6.36 -30.27 14.62
CA PRO A 112 6.93 -31.60 14.59
C PRO A 112 8.32 -31.62 15.22
N SER A 113 8.66 -32.73 15.85
CA SER A 113 10.04 -33.01 16.26
C SER A 113 10.87 -33.58 15.11
N THR A 114 12.19 -33.57 15.23
CA THR A 114 13.09 -34.18 14.25
C THR A 114 12.72 -35.66 14.00
N GLY A 115 12.46 -36.01 12.73
CA GLY A 115 12.09 -37.37 12.31
C GLY A 115 10.61 -37.71 12.43
N GLU A 116 9.79 -36.78 12.90
CA GLU A 116 8.35 -36.96 13.04
C GLU A 116 7.57 -36.53 11.79
N SER A 117 6.40 -37.14 11.56
CA SER A 117 5.42 -36.68 10.58
C SER A 117 4.09 -36.43 11.29
N LEU A 118 3.52 -35.24 11.06
CA LEU A 118 2.21 -34.85 11.58
C LEU A 118 1.26 -34.60 10.41
N LEU A 119 -0.04 -34.84 10.63
CA LEU A 119 -1.08 -34.46 9.69
C LEU A 119 -1.44 -32.99 9.92
N ALA A 120 -1.53 -32.23 8.84
CA ALA A 120 -1.96 -30.84 8.88
C ALA A 120 -3.49 -30.74 8.83
N ASP A 121 -4.04 -29.89 9.68
CA ASP A 121 -5.48 -29.62 9.72
C ASP A 121 -5.91 -28.66 8.60
N LYS A 122 -4.99 -27.78 8.18
CA LYS A 122 -5.21 -26.79 7.14
C LYS A 122 -3.91 -26.50 6.39
N PHE A 123 -4.02 -26.31 5.08
CA PHE A 123 -2.92 -25.97 4.19
C PHE A 123 -3.34 -24.81 3.28
N ILE A 124 -2.52 -23.75 3.20
CA ILE A 124 -2.82 -22.55 2.40
C ILE A 124 -1.57 -22.03 1.68
N PHE A 125 -1.80 -21.46 0.50
CA PHE A 125 -0.85 -20.59 -0.18
C PHE A 125 -1.27 -19.14 0.02
N SER A 126 -0.33 -18.29 0.41
CA SER A 126 -0.53 -16.86 0.60
C SER A 126 0.55 -16.09 -0.17
N PRO A 127 0.24 -14.87 -0.68
CA PRO A 127 1.30 -13.95 -1.06
C PRO A 127 2.14 -13.59 0.17
N GLY A 128 3.42 -13.33 -0.06
CA GLY A 128 4.38 -12.94 0.95
C GLY A 128 5.62 -12.28 0.34
N GLY A 129 6.69 -12.25 1.13
CA GLY A 129 7.90 -11.50 0.81
C GLY A 129 7.83 -10.06 1.30
N LYS A 130 8.89 -9.62 1.97
CA LYS A 130 8.92 -8.29 2.62
C LYS A 130 8.72 -7.17 1.61
N GLY A 131 9.31 -7.30 0.41
CA GLY A 131 9.14 -6.31 -0.66
C GLY A 131 7.69 -6.13 -1.05
N CYS A 132 7.00 -7.22 -1.35
CA CYS A 132 5.59 -7.19 -1.71
C CYS A 132 4.70 -6.66 -0.58
N ASN A 133 4.90 -7.12 0.66
CA ASN A 133 4.15 -6.64 1.81
C ASN A 133 4.35 -5.13 2.04
N GLN A 134 5.59 -4.65 1.95
CA GLN A 134 5.91 -3.23 2.11
C GLN A 134 5.33 -2.37 0.97
N ALA A 135 5.33 -2.88 -0.26
CA ALA A 135 4.70 -2.23 -1.41
C ALA A 135 3.16 -2.14 -1.26
N LEU A 136 2.52 -3.21 -0.79
CA LEU A 136 1.09 -3.19 -0.47
C LEU A 136 0.79 -2.19 0.63
N ALA A 137 1.55 -2.20 1.73
CA ALA A 137 1.36 -1.27 2.84
C ALA A 137 1.48 0.19 2.40
N ALA A 138 2.48 0.51 1.56
CA ALA A 138 2.63 1.85 1.00
C ALA A 138 1.44 2.24 0.09
N SER A 139 0.94 1.31 -0.72
CA SER A 139 -0.20 1.56 -1.60
C SER A 139 -1.51 1.78 -0.81
N TYR A 140 -1.80 0.92 0.17
CA TYR A 140 -2.95 1.09 1.07
C TYR A 140 -2.84 2.32 1.97
N ALA A 141 -1.62 2.83 2.18
CA ALA A 141 -1.38 4.10 2.81
C ALA A 141 -1.57 5.31 1.87
N ASP A 142 -2.19 5.14 0.69
CA ASP A 142 -2.45 6.18 -0.34
C ASP A 142 -1.17 6.80 -0.94
N SER A 143 -0.15 5.98 -1.22
CA SER A 143 1.00 6.36 -2.06
C SER A 143 0.92 5.72 -3.44
N ASP A 144 1.50 6.41 -4.43
CA ASP A 144 1.68 5.85 -5.77
C ASP A 144 2.93 4.97 -5.75
N VAL A 145 2.73 3.65 -5.81
CA VAL A 145 3.81 2.68 -5.60
C VAL A 145 4.30 2.12 -6.92
N HIS A 146 5.60 2.24 -7.14
CA HIS A 146 6.32 1.50 -8.18
C HIS A 146 7.04 0.30 -7.56
N PHE A 147 6.56 -0.92 -7.79
CA PHE A 147 7.13 -2.13 -7.21
C PHE A 147 7.97 -2.89 -8.25
N ILE A 148 9.23 -3.14 -7.94
CA ILE A 148 10.18 -3.87 -8.78
C ILE A 148 10.56 -5.15 -8.07
N THR A 149 10.30 -6.28 -8.72
CA THR A 149 10.59 -7.62 -8.18
C THR A 149 10.97 -8.59 -9.29
N LYS A 150 11.39 -9.80 -8.90
CA LYS A 150 11.77 -10.86 -9.84
C LYS A 150 11.32 -12.22 -9.33
N VAL A 151 10.64 -12.95 -10.20
CA VAL A 151 10.10 -14.28 -9.92
C VAL A 151 10.71 -15.32 -10.86
N GLY A 152 10.46 -16.60 -10.61
CA GLY A 152 10.89 -17.67 -11.50
C GLY A 152 10.06 -17.69 -12.79
N SER A 153 10.22 -18.77 -13.57
CA SER A 153 9.36 -19.12 -14.71
C SER A 153 8.57 -20.39 -14.40
N ASP A 154 8.11 -20.53 -13.16
CA ASP A 154 7.38 -21.68 -12.63
C ASP A 154 5.90 -21.34 -12.33
N HIS A 155 5.13 -22.33 -11.87
CA HIS A 155 3.71 -22.14 -11.54
C HIS A 155 3.47 -21.09 -10.44
N PHE A 156 4.44 -20.83 -9.55
CA PHE A 156 4.32 -19.78 -8.55
C PHE A 156 4.52 -18.39 -9.14
N SER A 157 5.20 -18.27 -10.28
CA SER A 157 5.31 -17.00 -10.99
C SER A 157 3.96 -16.52 -11.53
N ASP A 158 3.12 -17.41 -12.05
CA ASP A 158 1.76 -17.07 -12.49
C ASP A 158 0.90 -16.59 -11.32
N TYR A 159 1.02 -17.26 -10.16
CA TYR A 159 0.36 -16.83 -8.92
C TYR A 159 0.82 -15.42 -8.51
N ALA A 160 2.14 -15.18 -8.51
CA ALA A 160 2.71 -13.88 -8.17
C ALA A 160 2.22 -12.76 -9.09
N ILE A 161 2.27 -12.98 -10.42
CA ILE A 161 1.86 -12.01 -11.43
C ILE A 161 0.37 -11.68 -11.29
N ASN A 162 -0.50 -12.70 -11.14
CA ASN A 162 -1.93 -12.49 -10.97
C ASN A 162 -2.25 -11.75 -9.68
N PHE A 163 -1.59 -12.09 -8.58
CA PHE A 163 -1.77 -11.41 -7.30
C PHE A 163 -1.34 -9.93 -7.39
N ILE A 164 -0.12 -9.66 -7.86
CA ILE A 164 0.41 -8.29 -7.94
C ILE A 164 -0.48 -7.43 -8.84
N ASN A 165 -0.86 -7.92 -10.02
CA ASN A 165 -1.71 -7.19 -10.97
C ASN A 165 -3.15 -6.95 -10.48
N SER A 166 -3.66 -7.78 -9.57
CA SER A 166 -4.99 -7.60 -8.96
C SER A 166 -4.97 -6.81 -7.65
N SER A 167 -3.77 -6.50 -7.13
CA SER A 167 -3.58 -5.72 -5.92
C SER A 167 -3.73 -4.21 -6.16
N LYS A 168 -3.59 -3.41 -5.09
CA LYS A 168 -3.56 -1.94 -5.20
C LYS A 168 -2.22 -1.39 -5.73
N ILE A 169 -1.25 -2.23 -6.04
CA ILE A 169 0.02 -1.79 -6.64
C ILE A 169 -0.23 -1.57 -8.13
N HIS A 170 -0.43 -0.31 -8.53
CA HIS A 170 -0.79 0.03 -9.90
C HIS A 170 0.37 0.10 -10.89
N LYS A 171 1.62 0.19 -10.39
CA LYS A 171 2.82 0.20 -11.22
C LYS A 171 3.77 -0.88 -10.71
N SER A 172 3.77 -2.03 -11.37
CA SER A 172 4.67 -3.13 -11.03
C SER A 172 5.51 -3.56 -12.22
N ILE A 173 6.80 -3.80 -11.97
CA ILE A 173 7.73 -4.43 -12.88
C ILE A 173 8.10 -5.79 -12.29
N ILE A 174 7.69 -6.84 -12.98
CA ILE A 174 7.90 -8.22 -12.55
C ILE A 174 8.84 -8.86 -13.56
N TYR A 175 10.13 -8.92 -13.23
CA TYR A 175 11.09 -9.69 -14.02
C TYR A 175 10.88 -11.18 -13.82
N GLN A 176 11.29 -11.98 -14.80
CA GLN A 176 11.26 -13.44 -14.71
C GLN A 176 12.64 -14.02 -15.03
N THR A 177 13.01 -15.09 -14.33
CA THR A 177 14.21 -15.87 -14.64
C THR A 177 13.89 -17.35 -14.85
N LYS A 178 14.71 -18.02 -15.66
CA LYS A 178 14.70 -19.48 -15.82
C LYS A 178 15.78 -20.18 -14.98
N GLU A 179 16.63 -19.39 -14.30
CA GLU A 179 17.79 -19.90 -13.55
C GLU A 179 17.37 -20.57 -12.23
N THR A 180 16.28 -20.10 -11.62
CA THR A 180 15.80 -20.55 -10.31
C THR A 180 14.30 -20.32 -10.18
N GLN A 181 13.68 -21.00 -9.20
CA GLN A 181 12.27 -20.90 -8.88
C GLN A 181 11.92 -19.57 -8.21
N THR A 182 10.64 -19.23 -8.23
CA THR A 182 10.05 -18.15 -7.43
C THR A 182 10.35 -18.38 -5.95
N GLY A 183 10.60 -17.30 -5.21
CA GLY A 183 10.84 -17.38 -3.78
C GLY A 183 9.67 -18.02 -3.04
N THR A 184 9.97 -18.79 -1.99
CA THR A 184 8.94 -19.43 -1.16
C THR A 184 9.32 -19.33 0.32
N ALA A 185 8.32 -19.28 1.18
CA ALA A 185 8.49 -19.46 2.61
C ALA A 185 7.64 -20.66 3.05
N THR A 186 8.28 -21.72 3.50
CA THR A 186 7.58 -22.86 4.11
C THR A 186 7.36 -22.55 5.58
N ILE A 187 6.09 -22.45 5.98
CA ILE A 187 5.68 -22.01 7.30
C ILE A 187 4.89 -23.14 7.96
N MET A 188 5.36 -23.59 9.11
CA MET A 188 4.62 -24.50 9.99
C MET A 188 4.10 -23.70 11.17
N VAL A 189 2.79 -23.77 11.43
CA VAL A 189 2.12 -23.04 12.51
C VAL A 189 1.51 -24.04 13.49
N ASN A 190 1.81 -23.86 14.77
CA ASN A 190 1.14 -24.56 15.87
C ASN A 190 -0.30 -24.02 16.01
N GLY A 191 -1.29 -24.87 15.84
CA GLY A 191 -2.71 -24.51 15.89
C GLY A 191 -3.19 -24.03 17.26
N ASP A 192 -2.56 -24.50 18.35
CA ASP A 192 -2.94 -24.13 19.71
C ASP A 192 -2.25 -22.84 20.17
N THR A 193 -0.95 -22.70 19.91
CA THR A 193 -0.17 -21.56 20.42
C THR A 193 0.01 -20.43 19.41
N GLY A 194 -0.10 -20.72 18.11
CA GLY A 194 0.26 -19.79 17.04
C GLY A 194 1.76 -19.69 16.76
N ASP A 195 2.60 -20.38 17.53
CA ASP A 195 4.05 -20.41 17.29
C ASP A 195 4.36 -20.96 15.90
N ASN A 196 5.37 -20.39 15.24
CA ASN A 196 5.71 -20.76 13.87
C ASN A 196 7.20 -21.00 13.64
N VAL A 197 7.48 -21.88 12.70
CA VAL A 197 8.82 -22.12 12.14
C VAL A 197 8.76 -21.82 10.66
N ILE A 198 9.70 -21.01 10.18
CA ILE A 198 9.77 -20.54 8.80
C ILE A 198 11.09 -20.97 8.18
N ALA A 199 11.02 -21.62 7.02
CA ALA A 199 12.16 -21.87 6.15
C ALA A 199 11.96 -21.11 4.84
N ILE A 200 12.88 -20.19 4.51
CA ILE A 200 12.78 -19.34 3.33
C ILE A 200 13.73 -19.87 2.25
N TYR A 201 13.20 -20.10 1.05
CA TYR A 201 13.98 -20.26 -0.17
C TYR A 201 13.87 -18.97 -0.99
N PRO A 202 14.93 -18.15 -1.09
CA PRO A 202 14.82 -16.82 -1.68
C PRO A 202 14.70 -16.86 -3.22
N GLY A 203 15.20 -17.92 -3.87
CA GLY A 203 15.01 -18.17 -5.30
C GLY A 203 15.35 -16.97 -6.19
N ALA A 204 14.44 -16.66 -7.12
CA ALA A 204 14.57 -15.59 -8.10
C ALA A 204 14.82 -14.19 -7.51
N ASN A 205 14.45 -13.95 -6.25
CA ASN A 205 14.72 -12.68 -5.57
C ASN A 205 16.24 -12.38 -5.48
N MET A 206 17.09 -13.41 -5.53
CA MET A 206 18.55 -13.28 -5.50
C MET A 206 19.20 -13.13 -6.88
N THR A 207 18.41 -12.93 -7.94
CA THR A 207 18.90 -12.89 -9.32
C THR A 207 18.59 -11.58 -10.03
N ILE A 208 18.23 -10.52 -9.29
CA ILE A 208 17.97 -9.22 -9.87
C ILE A 208 19.30 -8.62 -10.32
N SER A 209 19.43 -8.36 -11.63
CA SER A 209 20.69 -7.86 -12.17
C SER A 209 20.81 -6.34 -11.98
N PRO A 210 22.03 -5.79 -11.88
CA PRO A 210 22.24 -4.34 -11.89
C PRO A 210 21.69 -3.66 -13.14
N ASP A 211 21.67 -4.36 -14.29
CA ASP A 211 21.12 -3.83 -15.53
C ASP A 211 19.59 -3.71 -15.47
N GLU A 212 18.90 -4.70 -14.87
CA GLU A 212 17.47 -4.63 -14.60
C GLU A 212 17.13 -3.42 -13.71
N ILE A 213 17.91 -3.17 -12.65
CA ILE A 213 17.76 -1.96 -11.82
C ILE A 213 18.04 -0.68 -12.63
N THR A 214 19.05 -0.70 -13.49
CA THR A 214 19.42 0.46 -14.31
C THR A 214 18.34 0.81 -15.33
N ILE A 215 17.67 -0.18 -15.91
CA ILE A 215 16.52 0.03 -16.80
C ILE A 215 15.39 0.75 -16.05
N GLN A 216 15.22 0.49 -14.75
CA GLN A 216 14.23 1.14 -13.89
C GLN A 216 14.71 2.45 -13.25
N LYS A 217 15.81 3.04 -13.73
CA LYS A 217 16.34 4.31 -13.22
C LYS A 217 15.27 5.40 -13.13
N GLU A 218 14.42 5.55 -14.14
CA GLU A 218 13.40 6.60 -14.13
C GLU A 218 12.37 6.42 -13.00
N ALA A 219 12.02 5.18 -12.64
CA ALA A 219 11.15 4.92 -11.50
C ALA A 219 11.79 5.31 -10.17
N ILE A 220 13.11 5.08 -10.04
CA ILE A 220 13.89 5.46 -8.86
C ILE A 220 13.99 7.00 -8.77
N VAL A 221 14.40 7.66 -9.85
CA VAL A 221 14.64 9.13 -9.87
C VAL A 221 13.37 9.95 -9.68
N HIS A 222 12.22 9.44 -10.14
CA HIS A 222 10.93 10.12 -9.94
C HIS A 222 10.21 9.74 -8.65
N SER A 223 10.81 8.85 -7.84
CA SER A 223 10.26 8.53 -6.52
C SER A 223 10.62 9.60 -5.50
N ASP A 224 9.75 9.79 -4.51
CA ASP A 224 10.05 10.65 -3.37
C ASP A 224 10.85 9.88 -2.32
N ILE A 225 10.69 8.55 -2.28
CA ILE A 225 11.41 7.61 -1.40
C ILE A 225 11.61 6.29 -2.11
N VAL A 226 12.80 5.71 -1.91
CA VAL A 226 13.11 4.31 -2.21
C VAL A 226 13.03 3.47 -0.94
N LEU A 227 12.36 2.34 -1.00
CA LEU A 227 12.24 1.38 0.11
C LEU A 227 12.79 0.01 -0.32
N VAL A 228 13.75 -0.51 0.44
CA VAL A 228 14.43 -1.79 0.18
C VAL A 228 14.54 -2.64 1.44
N GLN A 229 14.75 -3.94 1.25
CA GLN A 229 14.96 -4.93 2.33
C GLN A 229 16.16 -5.84 1.99
N LEU A 230 16.51 -6.78 2.87
CA LEU A 230 17.64 -7.69 2.65
C LEU A 230 17.23 -9.07 2.07
N GLU A 231 16.11 -9.11 1.34
CA GLU A 231 15.63 -10.33 0.65
C GLU A 231 15.94 -10.34 -0.85
N THR A 232 16.79 -9.42 -1.33
CA THR A 232 17.30 -9.39 -2.69
C THR A 232 18.83 -9.46 -2.70
N ASN A 233 19.43 -9.78 -3.84
CA ASN A 233 20.88 -9.86 -3.95
C ASN A 233 21.58 -8.50 -3.78
N TYR A 234 22.83 -8.57 -3.32
CA TYR A 234 23.66 -7.42 -2.98
C TYR A 234 23.82 -6.44 -4.14
N GLU A 235 24.04 -6.95 -5.34
CA GLU A 235 24.31 -6.15 -6.53
C GLU A 235 23.11 -5.28 -6.91
N ALA A 236 21.89 -5.81 -6.76
CA ALA A 236 20.65 -5.06 -6.96
C ALA A 236 20.47 -3.97 -5.88
N LEU A 237 20.73 -4.29 -4.62
CA LEU A 237 20.66 -3.33 -3.50
C LEU A 237 21.67 -2.20 -3.70
N GLN A 238 22.93 -2.54 -3.98
CA GLN A 238 24.00 -1.59 -4.19
C GLN A 238 23.70 -0.65 -5.37
N GLN A 239 23.23 -1.19 -6.50
CA GLN A 239 22.89 -0.36 -7.66
C GLN A 239 21.69 0.54 -7.40
N THR A 240 20.69 0.05 -6.67
CA THR A 240 19.51 0.83 -6.27
C THR A 240 19.91 2.02 -5.40
N ILE A 241 20.69 1.76 -4.34
CA ILE A 241 21.19 2.79 -3.42
C ILE A 241 22.04 3.81 -4.18
N ARG A 242 22.97 3.35 -5.02
CA ARG A 242 23.81 4.23 -5.83
C ARG A 242 23.00 5.16 -6.74
N LEU A 243 21.95 4.64 -7.40
CA LEU A 243 21.09 5.46 -8.25
C LEU A 243 20.28 6.47 -7.45
N ALA A 244 19.73 6.05 -6.30
CA ALA A 244 19.00 6.94 -5.40
C ALA A 244 19.87 8.09 -4.92
N GLN A 245 21.06 7.79 -4.40
CA GLN A 245 22.01 8.78 -3.90
C GLN A 245 22.48 9.77 -4.97
N LYS A 246 22.80 9.29 -6.18
CA LYS A 246 23.25 10.15 -7.28
C LYS A 246 22.19 11.20 -7.66
N ASN A 247 20.92 10.96 -7.34
CA ASN A 247 19.81 11.83 -7.68
C ASN A 247 19.10 12.37 -6.42
N ASP A 248 19.78 12.33 -5.26
CA ASP A 248 19.28 12.87 -3.98
C ASP A 248 17.92 12.30 -3.55
N ILE A 249 17.66 11.03 -3.86
CA ILE A 249 16.43 10.32 -3.46
C ILE A 249 16.66 9.61 -2.12
N PRO A 250 15.87 9.90 -1.08
CA PRO A 250 16.01 9.26 0.22
C PRO A 250 15.77 7.74 0.17
N VAL A 251 16.62 6.98 0.87
CA VAL A 251 16.50 5.52 0.97
C VAL A 251 16.11 5.10 2.38
N ILE A 252 15.06 4.29 2.48
CA ILE A 252 14.71 3.50 3.66
C ILE A 252 15.18 2.06 3.42
N ILE A 253 15.98 1.53 4.34
CA ILE A 253 16.31 0.10 4.37
C ILE A 253 15.72 -0.55 5.62
N ASN A 254 14.92 -1.60 5.41
CA ASN A 254 14.56 -2.52 6.46
C ASN A 254 15.60 -3.66 6.48
N PRO A 255 16.48 -3.74 7.49
CA PRO A 255 17.62 -4.66 7.49
C PRO A 255 17.21 -6.09 7.89
N ALA A 256 16.15 -6.60 7.24
CA ALA A 256 15.50 -7.86 7.55
C ALA A 256 15.42 -8.76 6.30
N PRO A 257 15.72 -10.07 6.43
CA PRO A 257 16.44 -10.68 7.56
C PRO A 257 17.86 -10.08 7.68
N TYR A 258 18.41 -10.02 8.89
CA TYR A 258 19.74 -9.43 9.08
C TYR A 258 20.81 -10.18 8.27
N ASN A 259 21.68 -9.42 7.62
CA ASN A 259 22.86 -9.90 6.95
C ASN A 259 23.99 -8.87 7.14
N ASP A 260 25.20 -9.33 7.47
CA ASP A 260 26.35 -8.46 7.74
C ASP A 260 26.72 -7.52 6.58
N MET A 261 26.34 -7.89 5.35
CA MET A 261 26.48 -7.05 4.16
C MET A 261 25.82 -5.66 4.33
N VAL A 262 24.80 -5.51 5.19
CA VAL A 262 24.21 -4.19 5.48
C VAL A 262 25.26 -3.19 6.00
N ASN A 263 26.30 -3.65 6.71
CA ASN A 263 27.36 -2.79 7.21
C ASN A 263 28.23 -2.19 6.09
N THR A 264 28.21 -2.76 4.88
CA THR A 264 28.97 -2.25 3.72
C THR A 264 28.21 -1.19 2.93
N ILE A 265 26.92 -0.95 3.26
CA ILE A 265 26.04 0.00 2.55
C ILE A 265 25.38 1.02 3.50
N ILE A 266 25.55 0.88 4.83
CA ILE A 266 24.81 1.65 5.83
C ILE A 266 25.11 3.16 5.83
N ASP A 267 26.31 3.55 5.43
CA ASP A 267 26.77 4.94 5.29
C ASP A 267 26.02 5.72 4.19
N ASN A 268 25.35 4.99 3.32
CA ASN A 268 24.68 5.49 2.13
C ASN A 268 23.14 5.59 2.27
N ILE A 269 22.63 5.46 3.51
CA ILE A 269 21.21 5.30 3.81
C ILE A 269 20.67 6.49 4.63
N ASP A 270 19.43 6.91 4.34
CA ASP A 270 18.76 7.98 5.07
C ASP A 270 17.99 7.47 6.30
N TYR A 271 17.35 6.30 6.19
CA TYR A 271 16.59 5.69 7.27
C TYR A 271 16.87 4.19 7.34
N ILE A 272 17.19 3.68 8.54
CA ILE A 272 17.25 2.23 8.80
C ILE A 272 16.21 1.83 9.84
N THR A 273 15.50 0.73 9.61
CA THR A 273 14.34 0.32 10.40
C THR A 273 14.47 -1.09 11.01
N PRO A 274 15.50 -1.37 11.84
CA PRO A 274 15.66 -2.69 12.44
C PRO A 274 14.60 -2.97 13.52
N ASN A 275 14.31 -4.24 13.79
CA ASN A 275 13.72 -4.65 15.07
C ASN A 275 14.77 -4.75 16.19
N GLU A 276 14.35 -5.10 17.41
CA GLU A 276 15.26 -5.26 18.57
C GLU A 276 16.44 -6.21 18.28
N THR A 277 16.18 -7.37 17.66
CA THR A 277 17.21 -8.37 17.31
C THR A 277 18.19 -7.84 16.28
N GLU A 278 17.68 -7.28 15.18
CA GLU A 278 18.48 -6.70 14.09
C GLU A 278 19.29 -5.49 14.58
N ALA A 279 18.72 -4.65 15.44
CA ALA A 279 19.40 -3.52 16.04
C ALA A 279 20.53 -4.00 16.96
N GLY A 280 20.30 -5.09 17.69
CA GLY A 280 21.33 -5.70 18.52
C GLY A 280 22.50 -6.28 17.72
N LEU A 281 22.22 -6.92 16.59
CA LEU A 281 23.25 -7.40 15.65
C LEU A 281 24.01 -6.23 15.02
N LEU A 282 23.31 -5.19 14.56
CA LEU A 282 23.92 -3.97 14.02
C LEU A 282 24.77 -3.22 15.07
N ALA A 283 24.33 -3.14 16.31
CA ALA A 283 25.04 -2.41 17.37
C ALA A 283 26.04 -3.29 18.14
N ASN A 284 26.07 -4.59 17.87
CA ASN A 284 26.81 -5.60 18.61
C ASN A 284 26.53 -5.55 20.14
N MET A 285 25.25 -5.44 20.51
CA MET A 285 24.78 -5.41 21.89
C MET A 285 23.36 -5.97 22.02
N ALA A 286 22.93 -6.37 23.21
CA ALA A 286 21.53 -6.77 23.42
C ALA A 286 20.62 -5.53 23.51
N VAL A 287 19.43 -5.61 22.92
CA VAL A 287 18.38 -4.58 22.98
C VAL A 287 17.15 -5.20 23.63
N ASN A 288 16.90 -4.87 24.89
CA ASN A 288 15.85 -5.48 25.71
C ASN A 288 14.83 -4.45 26.25
N ASP A 289 15.21 -3.18 26.25
CA ASP A 289 14.47 -2.07 26.80
C ASP A 289 14.73 -0.76 26.04
N ILE A 290 14.03 0.31 26.43
CA ILE A 290 14.12 1.60 25.74
C ILE A 290 15.52 2.21 25.87
N GLU A 291 16.22 2.01 26.99
CA GLU A 291 17.55 2.62 27.21
C GLU A 291 18.63 1.90 26.38
N SER A 292 18.61 0.57 26.34
CA SER A 292 19.45 -0.22 25.44
C SER A 292 19.14 0.07 23.97
N ALA A 293 17.86 0.30 23.61
CA ALA A 293 17.49 0.75 22.26
C ALA A 293 18.06 2.14 21.93
N LYS A 294 18.03 3.10 22.86
CA LYS A 294 18.68 4.42 22.66
C LYS A 294 20.18 4.28 22.42
N CYS A 295 20.86 3.42 23.17
CA CYS A 295 22.29 3.14 22.98
C CYS A 295 22.56 2.52 21.60
N ALA A 296 21.81 1.49 21.22
CA ALA A 296 21.93 0.86 19.91
C ALA A 296 21.67 1.87 18.78
N ALA A 297 20.65 2.72 18.90
CA ALA A 297 20.32 3.72 17.90
C ALA A 297 21.47 4.72 17.65
N LYS A 298 22.19 5.13 18.71
CA LYS A 298 23.38 5.99 18.60
C LYS A 298 24.54 5.27 17.90
N ILE A 299 24.82 4.03 18.29
CA ILE A 299 25.90 3.21 17.67
C ILE A 299 25.63 3.04 16.18
N ILE A 300 24.38 2.70 15.82
CA ILE A 300 23.97 2.52 14.43
C ILE A 300 24.09 3.84 13.65
N HIS A 301 23.64 4.96 14.23
CA HIS A 301 23.80 6.28 13.62
C HIS A 301 25.28 6.64 13.38
N GLN A 302 26.17 6.31 14.32
CA GLN A 302 27.62 6.52 14.18
C GLN A 302 28.25 5.70 13.05
N LYS A 303 27.58 4.66 12.54
CA LYS A 303 28.01 3.93 11.34
C LYS A 303 27.72 4.69 10.03
N GLY A 304 26.97 5.79 10.07
CA GLY A 304 26.78 6.72 8.95
C GLY A 304 25.34 6.92 8.48
N VAL A 305 24.37 6.15 8.99
CA VAL A 305 22.96 6.34 8.64
C VAL A 305 22.39 7.62 9.28
N LYS A 306 21.60 8.39 8.52
CA LYS A 306 21.07 9.67 9.02
C LYS A 306 20.05 9.48 10.14
N ASN A 307 19.11 8.55 9.98
CA ASN A 307 18.06 8.28 10.95
C ASN A 307 17.98 6.78 11.29
N THR A 308 18.08 6.45 12.58
CA THR A 308 17.87 5.08 13.07
C THR A 308 16.49 4.96 13.70
N ILE A 309 15.68 4.00 13.25
CA ILE A 309 14.31 3.77 13.76
C ILE A 309 14.20 2.31 14.22
N ILE A 310 14.31 2.06 15.53
CA ILE A 310 14.18 0.71 16.08
C ILE A 310 12.72 0.42 16.36
N THR A 311 12.18 -0.63 15.76
CA THR A 311 10.85 -1.16 16.11
C THR A 311 10.94 -2.05 17.34
N LEU A 312 10.00 -1.87 18.27
CA LEU A 312 10.00 -2.47 19.62
C LEU A 312 8.73 -3.30 19.87
N GLY A 313 8.18 -3.89 18.80
CA GLY A 313 6.94 -4.68 18.85
C GLY A 313 5.78 -3.91 19.50
N SER A 314 5.18 -4.50 20.54
CA SER A 314 4.06 -3.90 21.28
C SER A 314 4.43 -2.63 22.06
N LYS A 315 5.73 -2.30 22.20
CA LYS A 315 6.19 -1.03 22.79
C LYS A 315 6.26 0.10 21.77
N GLY A 316 6.02 -0.15 20.48
CA GLY A 316 6.04 0.85 19.42
C GLY A 316 7.39 0.99 18.72
N SER A 317 7.92 2.19 18.60
CA SER A 317 9.20 2.46 17.93
C SER A 317 9.99 3.60 18.58
N LEU A 318 11.31 3.58 18.42
CA LEU A 318 12.22 4.62 18.88
C LEU A 318 13.06 5.09 17.69
N ALA A 319 12.99 6.38 17.36
CA ALA A 319 13.82 6.99 16.34
C ALA A 319 14.92 7.89 16.95
N TYR A 320 16.05 7.98 16.26
CA TYR A 320 17.17 8.88 16.55
C TYR A 320 17.69 9.50 15.25
N ASP A 321 17.73 10.83 15.18
CA ASP A 321 18.17 11.60 14.00
C ASP A 321 19.58 12.21 14.15
N GLY A 322 20.32 11.79 15.18
CA GLY A 322 21.61 12.38 15.54
C GLY A 322 21.53 13.49 16.59
N THR A 323 20.33 14.02 16.87
CA THR A 323 20.14 15.13 17.84
C THR A 323 19.07 14.84 18.88
N GLN A 324 17.98 14.20 18.48
CA GLN A 324 16.82 13.95 19.33
C GLN A 324 16.35 12.51 19.19
N PHE A 325 15.74 12.02 20.26
CA PHE A 325 14.99 10.79 20.27
C PHE A 325 13.50 11.07 20.11
N ILE A 326 12.83 10.25 19.31
CA ILE A 326 11.38 10.24 19.17
C ILE A 326 10.88 8.85 19.55
N TYR A 327 10.31 8.73 20.74
CA TYR A 327 9.62 7.51 21.16
C TYR A 327 8.14 7.59 20.77
N SER A 328 7.72 6.63 19.96
CA SER A 328 6.38 6.51 19.41
C SER A 328 5.75 5.22 19.95
N PRO A 329 4.87 5.28 20.97
CA PRO A 329 4.26 4.07 21.52
C PRO A 329 3.40 3.36 20.47
N ALA A 330 3.13 2.08 20.67
CA ALA A 330 2.18 1.35 19.82
C ALA A 330 0.75 1.81 20.13
N PHE A 331 -0.13 1.78 19.12
CA PHE A 331 -1.56 1.91 19.35
C PHE A 331 -2.11 0.58 19.91
N PRO A 332 -3.09 0.61 20.83
CA PRO A 332 -3.78 -0.60 21.27
C PRO A 332 -4.44 -1.30 20.09
N ALA A 333 -4.33 -2.63 20.04
CA ALA A 333 -4.87 -3.47 18.98
C ALA A 333 -5.33 -4.83 19.49
N VAL A 334 -6.34 -5.40 18.84
CA VAL A 334 -6.77 -6.80 19.07
C VAL A 334 -5.96 -7.71 18.15
N VAL A 335 -4.83 -8.20 18.64
CA VAL A 335 -3.86 -8.97 17.84
C VAL A 335 -4.46 -10.31 17.40
N LYS A 336 -4.53 -10.51 16.08
CA LYS A 336 -4.86 -11.79 15.44
C LYS A 336 -3.65 -12.43 14.80
N ASN A 337 -2.81 -11.64 14.13
CA ASN A 337 -1.59 -12.10 13.49
C ASN A 337 -0.54 -11.00 13.52
N THR A 338 0.69 -11.30 13.97
CA THR A 338 1.80 -10.33 13.98
C THR A 338 2.67 -10.42 12.74
N ALA A 339 2.46 -11.42 11.87
CA ALA A 339 3.17 -11.55 10.61
C ALA A 339 2.92 -10.31 9.72
N GLY A 340 3.98 -9.79 9.11
CA GLY A 340 3.89 -8.59 8.27
C GLY A 340 3.77 -7.27 9.04
N ALA A 341 3.69 -7.24 10.38
CA ALA A 341 3.57 -5.99 11.14
C ALA A 341 4.73 -5.01 10.88
N GLY A 342 5.96 -5.52 10.81
CA GLY A 342 7.15 -4.74 10.46
C GLY A 342 7.11 -4.24 9.01
N ASP A 343 6.58 -5.03 8.09
CA ASP A 343 6.42 -4.64 6.68
C ASP A 343 5.35 -3.55 6.53
N ALA A 344 4.22 -3.72 7.24
CA ALA A 344 3.15 -2.73 7.33
C ALA A 344 3.66 -1.39 7.88
N PHE A 345 4.47 -1.43 8.95
CA PHE A 345 5.14 -0.25 9.50
C PHE A 345 6.05 0.43 8.47
N ASN A 346 6.89 -0.33 7.77
CA ASN A 346 7.85 0.21 6.81
C ASN A 346 7.18 0.85 5.59
N GLY A 347 6.18 0.19 5.00
CA GLY A 347 5.43 0.76 3.87
C GLY A 347 4.66 2.02 4.26
N ALA A 348 4.04 2.03 5.45
CA ALA A 348 3.32 3.20 5.96
C ALA A 348 4.27 4.35 6.33
N LEU A 349 5.44 4.06 6.88
CA LEU A 349 6.50 5.03 7.15
C LEU A 349 6.99 5.68 5.84
N ALA A 350 7.29 4.86 4.83
CA ALA A 350 7.70 5.32 3.50
C ALA A 350 6.63 6.22 2.88
N SER A 351 5.35 5.82 2.96
CA SER A 351 4.24 6.66 2.48
C SER A 351 4.15 8.00 3.23
N GLY A 352 4.27 7.97 4.56
CA GLY A 352 4.24 9.17 5.40
C GLY A 352 5.36 10.17 5.05
N LEU A 353 6.58 9.67 4.91
CA LEU A 353 7.74 10.49 4.56
C LEU A 353 7.69 10.97 3.09
N ALA A 354 7.24 10.13 2.15
CA ALA A 354 7.06 10.51 0.73
C ALA A 354 6.04 11.64 0.57
N LYS A 355 5.03 11.69 1.45
CA LYS A 355 4.04 12.78 1.57
C LYS A 355 4.58 14.06 2.22
N GLY A 356 5.88 14.12 2.51
CA GLY A 356 6.53 15.27 3.14
C GLY A 356 6.18 15.46 4.62
N LYS A 357 5.64 14.44 5.31
CA LYS A 357 5.40 14.53 6.75
C LYS A 357 6.72 14.53 7.51
N SER A 358 6.76 15.22 8.66
CA SER A 358 7.87 15.10 9.62
C SER A 358 8.05 13.63 10.07
N LEU A 359 9.27 13.23 10.44
CA LEU A 359 9.55 11.89 10.97
C LEU A 359 8.61 11.50 12.13
N ALA A 360 8.37 12.39 13.10
CA ALA A 360 7.42 12.14 14.19
C ALA A 360 6.00 11.79 13.69
N SER A 361 5.45 12.62 12.80
CA SER A 361 4.13 12.37 12.19
C SER A 361 4.10 11.08 11.35
N ALA A 362 5.17 10.75 10.64
CA ALA A 362 5.28 9.52 9.85
C ALA A 362 5.35 8.27 10.76
N LEU A 363 6.08 8.32 11.87
CA LEU A 363 6.14 7.25 12.88
C LEU A 363 4.80 7.03 13.58
N CYS A 364 4.08 8.10 13.93
CA CYS A 364 2.73 8.03 14.47
C CYS A 364 1.80 7.30 13.49
N TYR A 365 1.81 7.71 12.22
CA TYR A 365 1.01 7.09 11.17
C TYR A 365 1.38 5.61 10.96
N ALA A 366 2.67 5.29 10.86
CA ALA A 366 3.16 3.93 10.70
C ALA A 366 2.79 3.03 11.89
N SER A 367 2.83 3.57 13.12
CA SER A 367 2.42 2.86 14.33
C SER A 367 0.92 2.56 14.34
N ALA A 368 0.09 3.51 13.91
CA ALA A 368 -1.36 3.28 13.76
C ALA A 368 -1.66 2.26 12.66
N PHE A 369 -0.96 2.35 11.52
CA PHE A 369 -1.10 1.42 10.40
C PHE A 369 -0.74 0.00 10.81
N ALA A 370 0.42 -0.20 11.43
CA ALA A 370 0.86 -1.51 11.92
C ALA A 370 -0.10 -2.07 12.99
N SER A 371 -0.65 -1.23 13.86
CA SER A 371 -1.64 -1.66 14.86
C SER A 371 -2.94 -2.20 14.25
N LEU A 372 -3.36 -1.66 13.09
CA LEU A 372 -4.51 -2.15 12.34
C LEU A 372 -4.15 -3.43 11.57
N ALA A 373 -2.95 -3.49 10.99
CA ALA A 373 -2.48 -4.66 10.26
C ALA A 373 -2.45 -5.91 11.15
N VAL A 374 -2.07 -5.80 12.42
CA VAL A 374 -2.09 -6.97 13.32
C VAL A 374 -3.48 -7.47 13.70
N GLU A 375 -4.55 -6.72 13.37
CA GLU A 375 -5.95 -7.12 13.57
C GLU A 375 -6.51 -7.91 12.37
N THR A 376 -5.72 -8.05 11.30
CA THR A 376 -6.05 -8.83 10.09
C THR A 376 -5.45 -10.25 10.19
N PRO A 377 -5.96 -11.22 9.41
CA PRO A 377 -5.50 -12.60 9.52
C PRO A 377 -4.22 -12.91 8.73
N ASN A 378 -3.86 -12.14 7.70
CA ASN A 378 -2.72 -12.43 6.82
C ASN A 378 -1.72 -11.27 6.75
N ALA A 379 -0.44 -11.60 6.50
CA ALA A 379 0.65 -10.61 6.44
C ALA A 379 0.49 -9.57 5.32
N SER A 380 -0.19 -9.92 4.22
CA SER A 380 -0.45 -9.04 3.08
C SER A 380 -1.80 -8.32 3.17
N ASP A 381 -2.61 -8.58 4.20
CA ASP A 381 -3.90 -7.90 4.41
C ASP A 381 -3.66 -6.55 5.09
N MET A 382 -3.64 -5.48 4.28
CA MET A 382 -3.31 -4.14 4.73
C MET A 382 -4.57 -3.30 5.00
N PRO A 383 -4.58 -2.47 6.06
CA PRO A 383 -5.71 -1.60 6.39
C PRO A 383 -5.81 -0.40 5.44
N GLU A 384 -7.04 0.07 5.21
CA GLU A 384 -7.30 1.29 4.44
C GLU A 384 -6.83 2.55 5.19
N ASN A 385 -6.27 3.52 4.46
CA ASN A 385 -5.81 4.80 5.02
C ASN A 385 -6.88 5.49 5.90
N ASP A 386 -8.16 5.48 5.49
CA ASP A 386 -9.25 6.07 6.28
C ASP A 386 -9.37 5.45 7.68
N SER A 387 -9.15 4.13 7.81
CA SER A 387 -9.17 3.43 9.10
C SER A 387 -8.00 3.87 9.99
N VAL A 388 -6.84 4.11 9.38
CA VAL A 388 -5.62 4.58 10.06
C VAL A 388 -5.82 5.99 10.59
N LEU A 389 -6.38 6.88 9.77
CA LEU A 389 -6.70 8.25 10.17
C LEU A 389 -7.73 8.29 11.31
N HIS A 390 -8.77 7.45 11.22
CA HIS A 390 -9.76 7.31 12.29
C HIS A 390 -9.11 6.83 13.60
N ARG A 391 -8.19 5.85 13.55
CA ARG A 391 -7.47 5.37 14.74
C ARG A 391 -6.64 6.45 15.41
N ILE A 392 -5.94 7.26 14.62
CA ILE A 392 -5.14 8.38 15.13
C ILE A 392 -6.05 9.43 15.80
N GLN A 393 -7.18 9.77 15.20
CA GLN A 393 -8.12 10.76 15.73
C GLN A 393 -8.87 10.29 16.98
N GLY A 394 -9.20 8.99 17.04
CA GLY A 394 -9.96 8.40 18.14
C GLY A 394 -9.14 8.04 19.39
N SER A 395 -7.82 8.20 19.35
CA SER A 395 -6.92 7.77 20.43
C SER A 395 -6.21 8.95 21.09
N HIS A 396 -6.03 8.90 22.41
CA HIS A 396 -5.10 9.80 23.11
C HIS A 396 -3.65 9.34 22.87
N TYR A 397 -3.14 9.59 21.67
CA TYR A 397 -1.78 9.26 21.29
C TYR A 397 -0.79 10.37 21.66
N LYS A 398 0.32 10.03 22.30
CA LYS A 398 1.37 11.00 22.64
C LYS A 398 2.76 10.39 22.42
N GLN A 399 3.54 11.03 21.57
CA GLN A 399 4.97 10.73 21.40
C GLN A 399 5.78 11.48 22.45
N THR A 400 6.92 10.92 22.82
CA THR A 400 7.92 11.60 23.65
C THR A 400 9.09 11.99 22.77
N ILE A 401 9.36 13.29 22.70
CA ILE A 401 10.55 13.83 22.02
C ILE A 401 11.50 14.33 23.09
N SER A 402 12.74 13.84 23.07
CA SER A 402 13.78 14.26 24.00
C SER A 402 15.07 14.56 23.24
N THR A 403 15.63 15.75 23.46
CA THR A 403 16.98 16.08 22.99
C THR A 403 17.99 15.22 23.73
N HIS A 404 19.02 14.77 23.01
CA HIS A 404 20.13 14.03 23.59
C HIS A 404 20.92 14.92 24.57
#